data_AF-A0A9P3L7R4-F1
#
_entry.id   AF-A0A9P3L7R4-F1
#
_cell.length_a   1.000
_cell.length_b   1.000
_cell.length_c   1.000
_cell.angle_alpha   90.00
_cell.angle_beta   90.00
_cell.angle_gamma   90.00
#
_symmetry.space_group_name_H-M   'P 1'
#
loop_
_entity.id
_entity.type
_entity.pdbx_description
1 polymer ?
#
loop_
_entity_poly.entity_id
_entity_poly.type
_entity_poly.pdbx_seq_one_letter_code
_entity_poly.pdbx_strand_id
1 'polypeptide(L)'
;MSSDPYKFLFSYPDAKQTLSARKVHIRRLYDILELSIHRSDFVRAKKAWSILVRCKEVNWRVMWRTGALLVGKHDDPVAAARERLEYLTTMMLQHPEARESVIQEMILQLVASRQYRRALDELELYLPSPPFQENSVLHAYAGLICLYLAQPNRAADVSSEGRSLRDAQQYLDRARYLDPNNLVAAAWSDAIPQLSTSADDRITPVSDDEDMTLDGAGQRVKRART
;
A
#
# COMPACT_ATOMS: atom_id res chain seq x y z
N MET A 1 -25.96 6.69 -42.93
CA MET A 1 -25.59 5.41 -42.29
C MET A 1 -24.15 5.09 -42.69
N SER A 2 -23.17 5.62 -41.96
CA SER A 2 -21.74 5.41 -42.27
C SER A 2 -21.35 4.01 -41.82
N SER A 3 -21.28 3.07 -42.76
CA SER A 3 -20.71 1.75 -42.52
C SER A 3 -19.20 1.90 -42.36
N ASP A 4 -18.71 1.96 -41.12
CA ASP A 4 -17.27 1.89 -40.87
C ASP A 4 -16.73 0.54 -41.38
N PRO A 5 -15.80 0.52 -42.36
CA PRO A 5 -15.27 -0.72 -42.93
C PRO A 5 -14.31 -1.47 -41.99
N TYR A 6 -14.09 -0.97 -40.78
CA TYR A 6 -13.12 -1.50 -39.82
C TYR A 6 -13.82 -1.96 -38.54
N LYS A 7 -13.85 -3.27 -38.31
CA LYS A 7 -14.28 -3.87 -37.05
C LYS A 7 -13.08 -3.95 -36.09
N PHE A 8 -13.15 -3.22 -35.00
CA PHE A 8 -12.18 -3.27 -33.90
C PHE A 8 -12.74 -4.11 -32.75
N LEU A 9 -11.85 -4.78 -32.01
CA LEU A 9 -12.26 -5.67 -30.92
C LEU A 9 -12.41 -4.93 -29.59
N PHE A 10 -11.58 -3.92 -29.33
CA PHE A 10 -11.57 -3.19 -28.06
C PHE A 10 -11.81 -1.69 -28.24
N SER A 11 -12.28 -1.06 -27.16
CA SER A 11 -12.43 0.39 -27.04
C SER A 11 -11.07 1.05 -26.78
N TYR A 12 -10.55 1.79 -27.76
CA TYR A 12 -9.31 2.57 -27.62
C TYR A 12 -9.58 3.90 -26.88
N PRO A 13 -8.66 4.38 -26.02
CA PRO A 13 -8.90 5.51 -25.11
C PRO A 13 -9.16 6.88 -25.79
N ASP A 14 -8.74 7.09 -27.05
CA ASP A 14 -8.89 8.37 -27.76
C ASP A 14 -9.58 8.18 -29.12
N ALA A 15 -10.90 7.96 -29.08
CA ALA A 15 -11.72 7.60 -30.24
C ALA A 15 -12.22 8.80 -31.06
N LYS A 16 -11.39 9.83 -31.31
CA LYS A 16 -11.79 10.92 -32.23
C LYS A 16 -11.92 10.40 -33.68
N GLN A 17 -13.08 10.68 -34.25
CA GLN A 17 -13.78 10.01 -35.36
C GLN A 17 -13.12 10.01 -36.75
N THR A 18 -11.92 10.56 -36.93
CA THR A 18 -11.22 10.55 -38.23
C THR A 18 -10.19 9.42 -38.28
N LEU A 19 -10.55 8.31 -38.92
CA LEU A 19 -9.69 7.12 -39.07
C LEU A 19 -8.79 7.27 -40.31
N SER A 20 -7.57 7.79 -40.13
CA SER A 20 -6.51 7.64 -41.14
C SER A 20 -5.99 6.19 -41.16
N ALA A 21 -5.39 5.75 -42.28
CA ALA A 21 -4.79 4.42 -42.37
C ALA A 21 -3.82 4.13 -41.20
N ARG A 22 -3.03 5.13 -40.80
CA ARG A 22 -2.14 5.05 -39.64
C ARG A 22 -2.91 4.82 -38.33
N LYS A 23 -4.01 5.54 -38.08
CA LYS A 23 -4.84 5.34 -36.88
C LYS A 23 -5.50 3.95 -36.87
N VAL A 24 -5.90 3.42 -38.02
CA VAL A 24 -6.41 2.04 -38.14
C VAL A 24 -5.34 1.03 -37.73
N HIS A 25 -4.08 1.21 -38.15
CA HIS A 25 -2.98 0.34 -37.74
C HIS A 25 -2.68 0.43 -36.24
N ILE A 26 -2.66 1.64 -35.68
CA ILE A 26 -2.47 1.84 -34.23
C ILE A 26 -3.58 1.15 -33.45
N ARG A 27 -4.83 1.24 -33.91
CA ARG A 27 -5.95 0.59 -33.24
C ARG A 27 -5.94 -0.93 -33.38
N ARG A 28 -5.55 -1.47 -34.53
CA ARG A 28 -5.30 -2.91 -34.69
C ARG A 28 -4.16 -3.40 -33.79
N LEU A 29 -3.11 -2.59 -33.64
CA LEU A 29 -2.00 -2.91 -32.76
C LEU A 29 -2.43 -2.91 -31.28
N TYR A 30 -3.33 -2.00 -30.90
CA TYR A 30 -3.99 -2.01 -29.59
C TYR A 30 -4.83 -3.27 -29.39
N ASP A 31 -5.64 -3.67 -30.37
CA ASP A 31 -6.40 -4.92 -30.29
C ASP A 31 -5.47 -6.15 -30.13
N ILE A 32 -4.34 -6.18 -30.85
CA ILE A 32 -3.34 -7.24 -30.69
C ILE A 32 -2.74 -7.22 -29.29
N LEU A 33 -2.46 -6.04 -28.72
CA LEU A 33 -1.96 -5.90 -27.36
C LEU A 33 -2.93 -6.50 -26.35
N GLU A 34 -4.19 -6.06 -26.35
CA GLU A 34 -5.21 -6.53 -25.41
C GLU A 34 -5.49 -8.03 -25.57
N LEU A 35 -5.61 -8.53 -26.81
CA LEU A 35 -5.72 -9.97 -27.06
C LEU A 35 -4.54 -10.76 -26.51
N SER A 36 -3.31 -10.24 -26.67
CA SER A 36 -2.11 -10.91 -26.17
C SER A 36 -2.08 -10.94 -24.65
N ILE A 37 -2.52 -9.87 -23.99
CA ILE A 37 -2.68 -9.81 -22.53
C ILE A 37 -3.71 -10.85 -22.06
N HIS A 38 -4.89 -10.87 -22.67
CA HIS A 38 -5.95 -11.84 -22.30
C HIS A 38 -5.54 -13.30 -22.53
N ARG A 39 -4.70 -13.57 -23.54
CA ARG A 39 -4.15 -14.90 -23.83
C ARG A 39 -2.89 -15.23 -23.03
N SER A 40 -2.43 -14.34 -22.15
CA SER A 40 -1.17 -14.50 -21.40
C SER A 40 0.10 -14.64 -22.27
N ASP A 41 0.07 -14.20 -23.54
CA ASP A 41 1.26 -14.12 -24.42
C ASP A 41 1.96 -12.77 -24.16
N PHE A 42 2.71 -12.71 -23.05
CA PHE A 42 3.38 -11.49 -22.62
C PHE A 42 4.55 -11.08 -23.53
N VAL A 43 5.16 -12.02 -24.24
CA VAL A 43 6.25 -11.71 -25.19
C VAL A 43 5.70 -10.91 -26.36
N ARG A 44 4.56 -11.33 -26.91
CA ARG A 44 3.87 -10.59 -27.98
C ARG A 44 3.31 -9.27 -27.47
N ALA A 45 2.73 -9.26 -26.27
CA ALA A 45 2.22 -8.04 -25.66
C ALA A 45 3.32 -6.99 -25.45
N LYS A 46 4.51 -7.38 -24.93
CA LYS A 46 5.68 -6.49 -24.78
C LYS A 46 6.13 -5.89 -26.11
N LYS A 47 6.15 -6.69 -27.19
CA LYS A 47 6.48 -6.20 -28.55
C LYS A 47 5.43 -5.22 -29.08
N ALA A 48 4.15 -5.53 -28.93
CA ALA A 48 3.08 -4.63 -29.35
C ALA A 48 3.12 -3.30 -28.59
N TRP A 49 3.34 -3.37 -27.26
CA TRP A 49 3.48 -2.20 -26.40
C TRP A 49 4.68 -1.32 -26.77
N SER A 50 5.86 -1.91 -27.03
CA SER A 50 7.05 -1.13 -27.38
C SER A 50 6.89 -0.35 -28.70
N ILE A 51 6.08 -0.85 -29.63
CA ILE A 51 5.73 -0.15 -30.86
C ILE A 51 4.70 0.96 -30.57
N LEU A 52 3.68 0.69 -29.74
CA LEU A 52 2.65 1.68 -29.37
C LEU A 52 3.24 2.89 -28.65
N VAL A 53 4.13 2.69 -27.67
CA VAL A 53 4.74 3.78 -26.90
C VAL A 53 5.57 4.73 -27.78
N ARG A 54 6.11 4.24 -28.90
CA ARG A 54 6.85 5.06 -29.89
C ARG A 54 5.93 5.84 -30.83
N CYS A 55 4.63 5.57 -30.85
CA CYS A 55 3.68 6.30 -31.67
C CYS A 55 3.26 7.60 -30.97
N LYS A 56 3.53 8.75 -31.60
CA LYS A 56 3.15 10.08 -31.09
C LYS A 56 1.65 10.25 -30.84
N GLU A 57 0.83 9.47 -31.53
CA GLU A 57 -0.63 9.50 -31.41
C GLU A 57 -1.16 8.74 -30.18
N VAL A 58 -0.29 7.94 -29.53
CA VAL A 58 -0.65 7.16 -28.36
C VAL A 58 -0.21 7.93 -27.12
N ASN A 59 -1.17 8.35 -26.30
CA ASN A 59 -0.85 8.86 -24.98
C ASN A 59 -0.53 7.68 -24.04
N TRP A 60 0.72 7.21 -24.13
CA TRP A 60 1.20 6.07 -23.34
C TRP A 60 1.08 6.32 -21.83
N ARG A 61 1.06 7.59 -21.38
CA ARG A 61 0.96 7.93 -19.96
C ARG A 61 -0.39 7.54 -19.37
N VAL A 62 -1.47 7.65 -20.14
CA VAL A 62 -2.82 7.21 -19.72
C VAL A 62 -2.88 5.69 -19.57
N MET A 63 -2.00 4.97 -20.28
CA MET A 63 -1.91 3.52 -20.29
C MET A 63 -0.81 2.97 -19.37
N TRP A 64 -0.39 3.74 -18.35
CA TRP A 64 0.66 3.35 -17.42
C TRP A 64 0.39 2.01 -16.72
N ARG A 65 -0.88 1.67 -16.44
CA ARG A 65 -1.27 0.37 -15.85
C ARG A 65 -0.90 -0.80 -16.75
N THR A 66 -1.10 -0.64 -18.06
CA THR A 66 -0.70 -1.64 -19.06
C THR A 66 0.81 -1.79 -19.10
N GLY A 67 1.56 -0.68 -19.02
CA GLY A 67 3.01 -0.71 -18.89
C GLY A 67 3.48 -1.45 -17.63
N ALA A 68 2.90 -1.12 -16.48
CA ALA A 68 3.23 -1.76 -15.19
C ALA A 68 2.95 -3.27 -15.19
N LEU A 69 1.83 -3.69 -15.79
CA LEU A 69 1.48 -5.10 -15.97
C LEU A 69 2.53 -5.85 -16.79
N LEU A 70 3.02 -5.26 -17.87
CA LEU A 70 3.97 -5.90 -18.77
C LEU A 70 5.38 -5.96 -18.17
N VAL A 71 5.80 -4.95 -17.43
CA VAL A 71 7.10 -4.95 -16.71
C VAL A 71 7.10 -6.02 -15.61
N GLY A 72 5.98 -6.25 -14.92
CA GLY A 72 5.89 -7.24 -13.83
C GLY A 72 5.88 -8.72 -14.25
N LYS A 73 6.03 -9.06 -15.54
CA LYS A 73 6.00 -10.44 -16.04
C LYS A 73 7.41 -10.85 -16.52
N HIS A 74 8.25 -11.19 -15.56
CA HIS A 74 9.54 -11.87 -15.74
C HIS A 74 9.50 -13.23 -15.01
N ASP A 75 10.39 -14.15 -15.40
CA ASP A 75 10.48 -15.47 -14.78
C ASP A 75 10.93 -15.41 -13.31
N ASP A 76 11.65 -14.34 -12.93
CA ASP A 76 12.01 -14.05 -11.54
C ASP A 76 11.04 -13.03 -10.91
N PRO A 77 10.23 -13.45 -9.91
CA PRO A 77 9.25 -12.58 -9.26
C PRO A 77 9.89 -11.44 -8.46
N VAL A 78 11.12 -11.61 -7.95
CA VAL A 78 11.78 -10.57 -7.14
C VAL A 78 12.33 -9.47 -8.05
N ALA A 79 12.99 -9.85 -9.13
CA ALA A 79 13.44 -8.90 -10.15
C ALA A 79 12.25 -8.15 -10.77
N ALA A 80 11.17 -8.86 -11.11
CA ALA A 80 9.95 -8.27 -11.65
C ALA A 80 9.32 -7.23 -10.71
N ALA A 81 9.28 -7.52 -9.40
CA ALA A 81 8.78 -6.58 -8.41
C ALA A 81 9.64 -5.30 -8.34
N ARG A 82 10.97 -5.43 -8.39
CA ARG A 82 11.88 -4.28 -8.38
C ARG A 82 11.72 -3.42 -9.63
N GLU A 83 11.71 -4.01 -10.81
CA GLU A 83 11.53 -3.28 -12.07
C GLU A 83 10.17 -2.59 -12.14
N ARG A 84 9.12 -3.24 -11.61
CA ARG A 84 7.79 -2.62 -11.52
C ARG A 84 7.79 -1.42 -10.57
N LEU A 85 8.49 -1.48 -9.44
CA LEU A 85 8.64 -0.34 -8.54
C LEU A 85 9.40 0.81 -9.21
N GLU A 86 10.52 0.52 -9.88
CA GLU A 86 11.30 1.53 -10.64
C GLU A 86 10.48 2.17 -11.76
N TYR A 87 9.63 1.38 -12.42
CA TYR A 87 8.69 1.89 -13.40
C TYR A 87 7.67 2.83 -12.76
N LEU A 88 7.05 2.44 -11.64
CA LEU A 88 6.04 3.25 -10.95
C LEU A 88 6.62 4.55 -10.39
N THR A 89 7.83 4.54 -9.81
CA THR A 89 8.50 5.77 -9.34
C THR A 89 8.79 6.72 -10.50
N THR A 90 9.22 6.20 -11.64
CA THR A 90 9.39 6.99 -12.88
C THR A 90 8.05 7.57 -13.36
N MET A 91 6.95 6.81 -13.25
CA MET A 91 5.61 7.29 -13.61
C MET A 91 5.10 8.40 -12.68
N MET A 92 5.41 8.36 -11.37
CA MET A 92 5.05 9.42 -10.43
C MET A 92 5.67 10.79 -10.81
N LEU A 93 6.88 10.76 -11.37
CA LEU A 93 7.57 11.95 -11.86
C LEU A 93 6.98 12.45 -13.18
N GLN A 94 6.68 11.53 -14.10
CA GLN A 94 6.28 11.87 -15.48
C GLN A 94 4.77 12.13 -15.66
N HIS A 95 3.93 11.68 -14.73
CA HIS A 95 2.47 11.80 -14.80
C HIS A 95 1.86 12.28 -13.47
N PRO A 96 1.98 13.59 -13.15
CA PRO A 96 1.53 14.14 -11.88
C PRO A 96 0.02 13.96 -11.63
N GLU A 97 -0.79 13.94 -12.69
CA GLU A 97 -2.25 13.84 -12.62
C GLU A 97 -2.75 12.49 -12.09
N ALA A 98 -1.98 11.41 -12.24
CA ALA A 98 -2.37 10.07 -11.78
C ALA A 98 -1.60 9.61 -10.54
N ARG A 99 -0.86 10.52 -9.89
CA ARG A 99 0.03 10.20 -8.76
C ARG A 99 -0.66 9.39 -7.67
N GLU A 100 -1.90 9.74 -7.31
CA GLU A 100 -2.71 9.00 -6.32
C GLU A 100 -2.92 7.53 -6.70
N SER A 101 -3.29 7.28 -7.95
CA SER A 101 -3.51 5.90 -8.42
C SER A 101 -2.20 5.12 -8.56
N VAL A 102 -1.10 5.81 -8.89
CA VAL A 102 0.23 5.19 -9.01
C VAL A 102 0.78 4.81 -7.64
N ILE A 103 0.62 5.68 -6.63
CA ILE A 103 1.08 5.37 -5.26
C ILE A 103 0.25 4.25 -4.63
N GLN A 104 -1.07 4.23 -4.83
CA GLN A 104 -1.92 3.13 -4.38
C GLN A 104 -1.42 1.79 -4.94
N GLU A 105 -1.14 1.73 -6.25
CA GLU A 105 -0.61 0.53 -6.90
C GLU A 105 0.79 0.16 -6.38
N MET A 106 1.66 1.15 -6.11
CA MET A 106 2.99 0.93 -5.54
C MET A 106 2.91 0.29 -4.16
N ILE A 107 2.02 0.78 -3.28
CA ILE A 107 1.79 0.23 -1.94
C ILE A 107 1.28 -1.21 -2.04
N LEU A 108 0.30 -1.46 -2.91
CA LEU A 108 -0.23 -2.83 -3.12
C LEU A 108 0.86 -3.79 -3.59
N GLN A 109 1.77 -3.35 -4.47
CA GLN A 109 2.90 -4.15 -4.91
C GLN A 109 3.91 -4.43 -3.77
N LEU A 110 4.18 -3.45 -2.90
CA LEU A 110 5.03 -3.63 -1.72
C LEU A 110 4.40 -4.60 -0.71
N VAL A 111 3.09 -4.49 -0.48
CA VAL A 111 2.31 -5.42 0.36
C VAL A 111 2.34 -6.83 -0.21
N ALA A 112 2.13 -7.01 -1.52
CA ALA A 112 2.23 -8.31 -2.18
C ALA A 112 3.64 -8.93 -2.07
N SER A 113 4.66 -8.07 -2.05
CA SER A 113 6.07 -8.47 -1.85
C SER A 113 6.46 -8.63 -0.37
N ARG A 114 5.50 -8.53 0.56
CA ARG A 114 5.67 -8.59 2.02
C ARG A 114 6.62 -7.54 2.61
N GLN A 115 6.84 -6.43 1.92
CA GLN A 115 7.69 -5.32 2.35
C GLN A 115 6.87 -4.26 3.09
N TYR A 116 6.23 -4.65 4.19
CA TYR A 116 5.28 -3.79 4.92
C TYR A 116 5.92 -2.52 5.52
N ARG A 117 7.15 -2.62 6.05
CA ARG A 117 7.86 -1.45 6.61
C ARG A 117 8.15 -0.40 5.54
N ARG A 118 8.70 -0.84 4.40
CA ARG A 118 8.96 0.04 3.27
C ARG A 118 7.68 0.65 2.71
N ALA A 119 6.58 -0.10 2.68
CA ALA A 119 5.27 0.43 2.29
C ALA A 119 4.79 1.54 3.23
N LEU A 120 5.02 1.38 4.53
CA LEU A 120 4.70 2.40 5.53
C LEU A 120 5.58 3.65 5.36
N ASP A 121 6.90 3.48 5.19
CA ASP A 121 7.83 4.60 5.00
C ASP A 121 7.45 5.45 3.77
N GLU A 122 7.09 4.80 2.65
CA GLU A 122 6.61 5.49 1.44
C GLU A 122 5.26 6.19 1.69
N LEU A 123 4.35 5.56 2.43
CA LEU A 123 3.08 6.18 2.82
C LEU A 123 3.30 7.42 3.69
N GLU A 124 4.14 7.34 4.71
CA GLU A 124 4.46 8.45 5.60
C GLU A 124 5.16 9.59 4.87
N LEU A 125 5.94 9.29 3.83
CA LEU A 125 6.57 10.29 2.98
C LEU A 125 5.54 11.08 2.16
N TYR A 126 4.55 10.41 1.58
CA TYR A 126 3.62 11.02 0.63
C TYR A 126 2.31 11.52 1.25
N LEU A 127 1.81 10.89 2.31
CA LEU A 127 0.57 11.26 3.01
C LEU A 127 0.53 12.75 3.45
N PRO A 128 1.63 13.36 3.94
CA PRO A 128 1.64 14.78 4.31
C PRO A 128 1.62 15.73 3.12
N SER A 129 1.74 15.26 1.87
CA SER A 129 1.73 16.13 0.70
C SER A 129 0.33 16.16 0.03
N PRO A 130 -0.18 17.32 -0.39
CA PRO A 130 -1.37 17.37 -1.23
C PRO A 130 -1.03 16.78 -2.62
N PRO A 131 -1.90 15.95 -3.23
CA PRO A 131 -3.31 15.68 -2.90
C PRO A 131 -3.57 14.46 -1.99
N PHE A 132 -2.53 13.73 -1.56
CA PHE A 132 -2.69 12.44 -0.87
C PHE A 132 -3.33 12.55 0.53
N GLN A 133 -3.25 13.73 1.15
CA GLN A 133 -3.88 14.02 2.44
C GLN A 133 -5.40 13.76 2.46
N GLU A 134 -6.06 13.93 1.32
CA GLU A 134 -7.52 13.84 1.19
C GLU A 134 -8.00 12.44 0.78
N ASN A 135 -7.07 11.51 0.48
CA ASN A 135 -7.40 10.19 0.00
C ASN A 135 -7.64 9.21 1.16
N SER A 136 -8.90 8.91 1.45
CA SER A 136 -9.32 8.01 2.54
C SER A 136 -8.71 6.60 2.44
N VAL A 137 -8.50 6.11 1.20
CA VAL A 137 -7.99 4.76 0.94
C VAL A 137 -6.52 4.64 1.34
N LEU A 138 -5.71 5.68 1.11
CA LEU A 138 -4.29 5.67 1.50
C LEU A 138 -4.13 5.67 3.02
N HIS A 139 -4.95 6.45 3.74
CA HIS A 139 -5.00 6.42 5.21
C HIS A 139 -5.46 5.05 5.73
N ALA A 140 -6.44 4.42 5.08
CA ALA A 140 -6.86 3.07 5.44
C ALA A 140 -5.75 2.03 5.24
N TYR A 141 -4.98 2.11 4.14
CA TYR A 141 -3.82 1.23 3.94
C TYR A 141 -2.73 1.46 4.98
N ALA A 142 -2.41 2.70 5.34
CA ALA A 142 -1.45 3.00 6.41
C ALA A 142 -1.89 2.38 7.75
N GLY A 143 -3.16 2.57 8.12
CA GLY A 143 -3.73 1.98 9.33
C GLY A 143 -3.65 0.45 9.35
N LEU A 144 -4.01 -0.21 8.24
CA LEU A 144 -3.94 -1.67 8.11
C LEU A 144 -2.50 -2.21 8.16
N ILE A 145 -1.55 -1.49 7.57
CA ILE A 145 -0.13 -1.86 7.62
C ILE A 145 0.41 -1.71 9.04
N CYS A 146 0.07 -0.62 9.74
CA CYS A 146 0.43 -0.42 11.15
C CYS A 146 -0.17 -1.52 12.04
N LEU A 147 -1.42 -1.92 11.81
CA LEU A 147 -2.05 -3.05 12.51
C LEU A 147 -1.31 -4.36 12.27
N TYR A 148 -0.94 -4.64 11.01
CA TYR A 148 -0.18 -5.84 10.67
C TYR A 148 1.20 -5.85 11.36
N LEU A 149 1.88 -4.71 11.41
CA LEU A 149 3.17 -4.58 12.10
C LEU A 149 3.05 -4.66 13.63
N ALA A 150 1.90 -4.29 14.18
CA ALA A 150 1.60 -4.40 15.61
C ALA A 150 1.28 -5.82 16.06
N GLN A 151 1.07 -6.77 15.14
CA GLN A 151 0.84 -8.16 15.52
C GLN A 151 2.10 -8.76 16.15
N PRO A 152 1.97 -9.52 17.26
CA PRO A 152 3.10 -10.14 17.92
C PRO A 152 3.77 -11.12 16.96
N ASN A 153 4.93 -10.76 16.46
CA ASN A 153 5.74 -11.65 15.67
C ASN A 153 6.36 -12.65 16.64
N ARG A 154 5.93 -13.93 16.59
CA ARG A 154 6.40 -15.02 17.48
C ARG A 154 7.93 -15.17 17.55
N ALA A 155 8.68 -14.49 16.68
CA ALA A 155 10.14 -14.52 16.59
C ALA A 155 10.85 -13.28 17.17
N ALA A 156 10.15 -12.23 17.61
CA ALA A 156 10.79 -11.00 18.09
C ALA A 156 10.14 -10.46 19.37
N ASP A 157 10.81 -10.65 20.51
CA ASP A 157 10.42 -10.20 21.86
C ASP A 157 10.48 -8.67 22.07
N VAL A 158 10.38 -7.85 21.02
CA VAL A 158 10.53 -6.39 21.14
C VAL A 158 9.17 -5.71 21.04
N SER A 159 8.75 -5.17 22.19
CA SER A 159 7.53 -4.44 22.51
C SER A 159 7.32 -3.15 21.69
N SER A 160 7.24 -3.25 20.36
CA SER A 160 6.88 -2.15 19.44
C SER A 160 5.36 -1.96 19.31
N GLU A 161 4.58 -2.80 19.98
CA GLU A 161 3.13 -2.99 19.81
C GLU A 161 2.33 -1.73 20.14
N GLY A 162 2.69 -1.02 21.22
CA GLY A 162 1.93 0.14 21.70
C GLY A 162 2.01 1.38 20.81
N ARG A 163 3.11 1.58 20.06
CA ARG A 163 3.25 2.72 19.15
C ARG A 163 2.47 2.49 17.86
N SER A 164 2.64 1.31 17.27
CA SER A 164 1.98 0.95 16.01
C SER A 164 0.45 0.90 16.11
N LEU A 165 -0.12 0.53 17.27
CA LEU A 165 -1.58 0.57 17.48
C LEU A 165 -2.13 1.99 17.59
N ARG A 166 -1.42 2.90 18.26
CA ARG A 166 -1.83 4.30 18.36
C ARG A 166 -1.78 4.98 17.00
N ASP A 167 -0.72 4.74 16.24
CA ASP A 167 -0.54 5.29 14.90
C ASP A 167 -1.61 4.73 13.94
N ALA A 168 -1.90 3.42 14.03
CA ALA A 168 -2.99 2.81 13.28
C ALA A 168 -4.35 3.47 13.55
N GLN A 169 -4.64 3.76 14.83
CA GLN A 169 -5.89 4.43 15.21
C GLN A 169 -5.98 5.84 14.59
N GLN A 170 -4.90 6.61 14.64
CA GLN A 170 -4.88 7.96 14.05
C GLN A 170 -5.15 7.94 12.54
N TYR A 171 -4.54 7.00 11.80
CA TYR A 171 -4.77 6.86 10.37
C TYR A 171 -6.20 6.40 10.02
N LEU A 172 -6.77 5.47 10.78
CA LEU A 172 -8.12 4.97 10.55
C LEU A 172 -9.19 6.00 10.90
N ASP A 173 -8.99 6.75 11.98
CA ASP A 173 -9.88 7.86 12.35
C ASP A 173 -9.83 8.97 11.29
N ARG A 174 -8.65 9.25 10.73
CA ARG A 174 -8.51 10.17 9.60
C ARG A 174 -9.21 9.63 8.34
N ALA A 175 -9.07 8.35 8.04
CA ALA A 175 -9.77 7.71 6.92
C ALA A 175 -11.30 7.79 7.08
N ARG A 176 -11.82 7.57 8.30
CA ARG A 176 -13.24 7.70 8.64
C ARG A 176 -13.75 9.14 8.54
N TYR A 177 -12.93 10.12 8.94
CA TYR A 177 -13.27 11.53 8.79
C TYR A 177 -13.42 11.92 7.31
N LEU A 178 -12.55 11.41 6.44
CA LEU A 178 -12.57 11.68 5.01
C LEU A 178 -13.69 10.92 4.28
N ASP A 179 -13.94 9.66 4.67
CA ASP A 179 -15.01 8.84 4.12
C ASP A 179 -15.78 8.11 5.23
N PRO A 180 -16.94 8.65 5.64
CA PRO A 180 -17.81 8.04 6.65
C PRO A 180 -18.36 6.66 6.23
N ASN A 181 -18.39 6.34 4.94
CA ASN A 181 -18.91 5.07 4.43
C ASN A 181 -17.83 3.98 4.34
N ASN A 182 -16.58 4.30 4.70
CA ASN A 182 -15.50 3.32 4.68
C ASN A 182 -15.67 2.29 5.81
N LEU A 183 -16.25 1.14 5.46
CA LEU A 183 -16.51 0.03 6.39
C LEU A 183 -15.24 -0.47 7.10
N VAL A 184 -14.09 -0.43 6.42
CA VAL A 184 -12.81 -0.88 6.99
C VAL A 184 -12.34 0.07 8.07
N ALA A 185 -12.39 1.38 7.80
CA ALA A 185 -12.03 2.39 8.78
C ALA A 185 -12.97 2.32 10.01
N ALA A 186 -14.29 2.21 9.78
CA ALA A 186 -15.26 2.09 10.86
C ALA A 186 -15.04 0.83 11.72
N ALA A 187 -14.91 -0.34 11.09
CA ALA A 187 -14.74 -1.60 11.81
C ALA A 187 -13.45 -1.64 12.65
N TRP A 188 -12.33 -1.13 12.12
CA TRP A 188 -11.06 -1.17 12.81
C TRP A 188 -10.88 -0.05 13.84
N SER A 189 -11.43 1.16 13.62
CA SER A 189 -11.46 2.19 14.66
C SER A 189 -12.21 1.74 15.91
N ASP A 190 -13.29 0.96 15.76
CA ASP A 190 -14.05 0.43 16.89
C ASP A 190 -13.35 -0.78 17.57
N ALA A 191 -12.54 -1.55 16.82
CA ALA A 191 -11.86 -2.75 17.32
C ALA A 191 -10.52 -2.47 18.02
N ILE A 192 -9.75 -1.46 17.62
CA ILE A 192 -8.42 -1.16 18.18
C ILE A 192 -8.44 -0.91 19.70
N PRO A 193 -9.39 -0.14 20.26
CA PRO A 193 -9.46 0.07 21.71
C PRO A 193 -9.61 -1.23 22.51
N GLN A 194 -10.32 -2.23 21.96
CA GLN A 194 -10.53 -3.53 22.60
C GLN A 194 -9.26 -4.40 22.56
N LEU A 195 -8.42 -4.21 21.53
CA LEU A 195 -7.14 -4.89 21.38
C LEU A 195 -6.09 -4.32 22.34
N SER A 196 -6.10 -3.00 22.58
CA SER A 196 -5.19 -2.38 23.55
C SER A 196 -5.47 -2.79 25.00
N THR A 197 -6.73 -2.91 25.40
CA THR A 197 -7.09 -3.33 26.77
C THR A 197 -6.74 -4.81 27.03
N SER A 198 -6.86 -5.65 26.01
CA SER A 198 -6.51 -7.08 26.12
C SER A 198 -5.00 -7.35 26.25
N ALA A 199 -4.15 -6.39 25.85
CA ALA A 199 -2.70 -6.49 25.98
C ALA A 199 -2.21 -6.14 27.40
N ASP A 200 -2.84 -5.16 28.06
CA ASP A 200 -2.49 -4.74 29.43
C ASP A 200 -2.85 -5.81 30.48
N ASP A 201 -3.95 -6.55 30.29
CA ASP A 201 -4.36 -7.64 31.21
C ASP A 201 -3.39 -8.84 31.24
N ARG A 202 -2.38 -8.89 30.36
CA ARG A 202 -1.34 -9.93 30.36
C ARG A 202 -0.12 -9.58 31.23
N ILE A 203 -0.06 -8.36 31.76
CA ILE A 203 0.98 -7.92 32.68
C ILE A 203 0.32 -7.69 34.04
N THR A 204 -0.24 -8.73 34.66
CA THR A 204 -0.38 -8.73 36.11
C THR A 204 0.97 -9.15 36.70
N PRO A 205 1.73 -8.27 37.36
CA PRO A 205 2.80 -8.72 38.23
C PRO A 205 2.12 -9.53 39.34
N VAL A 206 2.53 -10.78 39.51
CA VAL A 206 2.25 -11.51 40.74
C VAL A 206 2.90 -10.70 41.86
N SER A 207 2.09 -9.91 42.58
CA SER A 207 2.51 -9.19 43.78
C SER A 207 2.78 -10.25 44.83
N ASP A 208 4.06 -10.55 45.01
CA ASP A 208 4.56 -11.41 46.08
C ASP A 208 4.54 -10.59 47.36
N ASP A 209 3.34 -10.43 47.92
CA ASP A 209 3.12 -9.83 49.25
C ASP A 209 3.55 -10.85 50.31
N GLU A 210 4.86 -10.97 50.55
CA GLU A 210 5.36 -11.60 51.78
C GLU A 210 5.13 -10.65 52.96
N ASP A 211 4.00 -10.86 53.63
CA ASP A 211 3.66 -10.36 54.95
C ASP A 211 4.61 -10.97 56.00
N MET A 212 5.62 -10.19 56.41
CA MET A 212 6.56 -10.56 57.48
C MET A 212 6.39 -9.65 58.69
N THR A 213 5.34 -9.91 59.49
CA THR A 213 5.25 -9.44 60.87
C THR A 213 5.99 -10.39 61.81
N LEU A 214 7.08 -9.94 62.44
CA LEU A 214 7.50 -10.45 63.75
C LEU A 214 8.09 -9.31 64.60
N ASP A 215 7.31 -8.93 65.62
CA ASP A 215 7.70 -8.16 66.80
C ASP A 215 8.82 -8.86 67.60
N GLY A 216 9.65 -8.08 68.29
CA GLY A 216 10.23 -8.55 69.55
C GLY A 216 11.62 -8.05 69.96
N ALA A 217 11.62 -7.07 70.86
CA ALA A 217 12.53 -6.96 72.02
C ALA A 217 14.03 -6.62 71.82
N GLY A 218 14.32 -5.32 71.97
CA GLY A 218 15.12 -4.82 73.09
C GLY A 218 16.63 -5.11 73.15
N GLN A 219 17.44 -4.06 72.94
CA GLN A 219 18.61 -3.82 73.80
C GLN A 219 18.99 -2.34 73.87
N ARG A 220 18.89 -1.78 75.08
CA ARG A 220 19.42 -0.49 75.53
C ARG A 220 20.96 -0.58 75.70
N VAL A 221 21.57 0.60 75.88
CA VAL A 221 22.81 0.91 76.66
C VAL A 221 24.10 0.96 75.79
N LYS A 222 25.02 1.96 75.81
CA LYS A 222 25.34 3.14 76.65
C LYS A 222 26.17 4.16 75.83
N ARG A 223 26.15 5.41 76.29
CA ARG A 223 27.03 6.54 75.93
C ARG A 223 28.53 6.24 76.09
N ALA A 224 29.37 6.90 75.30
CA ALA A 224 30.53 7.65 75.79
C ALA A 224 30.96 8.75 74.79
N ARG A 225 31.18 9.94 75.33
CA ARG A 225 31.83 11.11 74.72
C ARG A 225 33.35 10.97 74.88
N THR A 226 34.10 11.36 73.87
CA THR A 226 35.30 12.22 73.96
C THR A 226 35.42 12.97 72.65
#